data_AF-A0A1X7V9C5-F1
#
_entry.id   AF-A0A1X7V9C5-F1
#
_cell.length_a   1.000
_cell.length_b   1.000
_cell.length_c   1.000
_cell.angle_alpha   90.00
_cell.angle_beta   90.00
_cell.angle_gamma   90.00
#
_symmetry.space_group_name_H-M   'P 1'
#
loop_
_entity.id
_entity.type
_entity.pdbx_description
1 polymer ?
#
loop_
_entity_poly.entity_id
_entity_poly.type
_entity_poly.pdbx_seq_one_letter_code
_entity_poly.pdbx_strand_id
1 'polypeptide(L)'
;MKINIASEHRSWILFYSIVALQGILKDDYLNHLKLFCRGLWLLLKEEVSNDDLQLASTWLTKFSSNFGVLYGDYKQHLKKAKPTGCS
;
A
#
# COMPACT_ATOMS: atom_id res chain seq x y z
N MET A 1 13.71 22.07 19.32
CA MET A 1 12.86 20.89 19.10
C MET A 1 13.29 20.26 17.78
N LYS A 2 14.02 19.14 17.80
CA LYS A 2 14.40 18.44 16.56
C LYS A 2 13.20 17.61 16.11
N ILE A 3 12.70 17.91 14.93
CA ILE A 3 11.70 17.07 14.27
C ILE A 3 12.37 15.74 13.95
N ASN A 4 11.89 14.65 14.54
CA ASN A 4 12.32 13.31 14.17
C ASN A 4 11.50 12.88 12.96
N ILE A 5 12.03 13.13 11.77
CA ILE A 5 11.40 12.84 10.47
C ILE A 5 10.93 11.37 10.38
N ALA A 6 11.62 10.43 11.04
CA ALA A 6 11.19 9.03 11.10
C ALA A 6 9.88 8.85 11.88
N SER A 7 9.68 9.60 12.97
CA SER A 7 8.45 9.55 13.77
C SER A 7 7.26 10.22 13.06
N GLU A 8 7.50 11.30 12.33
CA GLU A 8 6.47 11.96 11.51
C GLU A 8 6.07 11.10 10.32
N HIS A 9 7.04 10.53 9.61
CA HIS A 9 6.79 9.64 8.49
C HIS A 9 6.05 8.36 8.93
N ARG A 10 6.42 7.81 10.09
CA ARG A 10 5.67 6.71 10.74
C ARG A 10 4.22 7.10 10.99
N SER A 11 3.98 8.28 11.58
CA SER A 11 2.63 8.74 11.89
C SER A 11 1.80 9.00 10.63
N TRP A 12 2.42 9.57 9.60
CA TRP A 12 1.81 9.77 8.29
C TRP A 12 1.38 8.46 7.65
N ILE A 13 2.28 7.47 7.58
CA ILE A 13 1.95 6.17 6.99
C ILE A 13 0.83 5.48 7.78
N LEU A 14 0.92 5.45 9.11
CA LEU A 14 0.03 4.62 9.93
C LEU A 14 -1.36 5.22 10.14
N PHE A 15 -1.46 6.56 10.25
CA PHE A 15 -2.71 7.20 10.68
C PHE A 15 -3.32 8.12 9.63
N TYR A 16 -2.49 8.93 8.95
CA TYR A 16 -3.00 9.95 8.04
C TYR A 16 -3.23 9.43 6.62
N SER A 17 -2.39 8.52 6.13
CA SER A 17 -2.41 8.08 4.73
C SER A 17 -3.77 7.50 4.30
N ILE A 18 -4.39 6.66 5.13
CA ILE A 18 -5.66 6.01 4.82
C ILE A 18 -6.80 7.04 4.74
N VAL A 19 -6.90 7.93 5.74
CA VAL A 19 -7.97 8.95 5.78
C VAL A 19 -7.76 9.98 4.68
N ALA A 20 -6.52 10.44 4.48
CA ALA A 20 -6.19 11.44 3.47
C ALA A 20 -6.45 10.95 2.04
N LEU A 21 -6.31 9.65 1.79
CA LEU A 21 -6.49 9.05 0.47
C LEU A 21 -7.88 8.43 0.27
N GLN A 22 -8.71 8.40 1.31
CA GLN A 22 -10.09 7.92 1.21
C GLN A 22 -10.90 8.84 0.30
N GLY A 23 -11.60 8.26 -0.67
CA GLY A 23 -12.33 9.01 -1.71
C GLY A 23 -11.46 9.57 -2.83
N ILE A 24 -10.13 9.51 -2.70
CA ILE A 24 -9.18 9.84 -3.78
C ILE A 24 -8.75 8.57 -4.50
N LEU A 25 -8.33 7.55 -3.74
CA LEU A 25 -7.98 6.25 -4.30
C LEU A 25 -9.22 5.37 -4.46
N LYS A 26 -9.23 4.54 -5.51
CA LYS A 26 -10.21 3.45 -5.61
C LYS A 26 -9.99 2.46 -4.46
N ASP A 27 -11.06 1.79 -4.08
CA ASP A 27 -11.08 0.89 -2.92
C ASP A 27 -9.99 -0.19 -2.97
N ASP A 28 -9.68 -0.73 -4.15
CA ASP A 28 -8.63 -1.75 -4.30
C ASP A 28 -7.25 -1.22 -3.86
N TYR A 29 -6.91 -0.01 -4.28
CA TYR A 29 -5.64 0.64 -3.91
C TYR A 29 -5.63 1.05 -2.44
N LEU A 30 -6.77 1.52 -1.91
CA LEU A 30 -6.89 1.90 -0.51
C LEU A 30 -6.79 0.68 0.41
N ASN A 31 -7.44 -0.43 0.05
CA ASN A 31 -7.37 -1.69 0.78
C ASN A 31 -5.98 -2.30 0.69
N HIS A 32 -5.30 -2.13 -0.44
CA HIS A 32 -3.91 -2.52 -0.58
C HIS A 32 -2.99 -1.72 0.34
N LEU A 33 -3.15 -0.40 0.41
CA LEU A 33 -2.43 0.46 1.36
C LEU A 33 -2.69 0.03 2.82
N LYS A 34 -3.94 -0.31 3.18
CA LYS A 34 -4.27 -0.80 4.53
C LYS A 34 -3.49 -2.06 4.92
N LEU A 35 -3.21 -2.98 3.99
CA LEU A 35 -2.39 -4.17 4.26
C LEU A 35 -0.97 -3.77 4.70
N PHE A 36 -0.37 -2.83 3.96
CA PHE A 36 0.94 -2.30 4.29
C PHE A 36 0.96 -1.60 5.65
N CYS A 37 0.04 -0.66 5.89
CA CYS A 37 -0.04 0.06 7.15
C CYS A 37 -0.23 -0.86 8.36
N ARG A 38 -1.07 -1.91 8.23
CA ARG A 38 -1.31 -2.88 9.31
C ARG A 38 -0.08 -3.74 9.61
N GLY A 39 0.58 -4.25 8.57
CA GLY A 39 1.81 -5.03 8.74
C GLY A 39 2.92 -4.20 9.38
N LEU A 40 3.08 -2.96 8.91
CA LEU A 40 4.07 -2.03 9.47
C LEU A 40 3.73 -1.63 10.92
N TRP A 41 2.46 -1.44 11.24
CA TRP A 41 2.03 -1.13 12.61
C TRP A 41 2.42 -2.24 13.60
N LEU A 42 2.21 -3.52 13.24
CA LEU A 42 2.61 -4.67 14.06
C LEU A 42 4.11 -4.68 14.34
N LEU A 43 4.93 -4.46 13.32
CA LEU A 43 6.39 -4.48 13.42
C LEU A 43 6.97 -3.28 14.19
N LEU A 44 6.17 -2.24 14.38
CA LEU A 44 6.60 -1.02 15.06
C LEU A 44 6.02 -0.88 16.48
N LYS A 45 5.36 -1.92 17.01
CA LYS A 45 4.99 -1.96 18.43
C LYS A 45 6.25 -1.97 19.29
N GLU A 46 6.14 -1.52 20.53
CA GLU A 46 7.23 -1.59 21.51
C GLU A 46 7.57 -3.04 21.85
N GLU A 47 6.56 -3.90 21.90
CA GLU A 47 6.69 -5.34 22.07
C GLU A 47 6.03 -6.05 20.88
N VAL A 48 6.77 -6.97 20.25
CA VAL A 48 6.32 -7.72 19.07
C VAL A 48 6.34 -9.20 19.39
N SER A 49 5.17 -9.84 19.35
CA SER A 49 5.05 -11.30 19.56
C SER A 49 5.30 -12.10 18.28
N ASN A 50 5.49 -13.41 18.41
CA ASN A 50 5.59 -14.30 17.24
C ASN A 50 4.31 -14.28 16.38
N ASP A 51 3.14 -14.15 17.00
CA ASP A 51 1.86 -14.04 16.29
C ASP A 51 1.79 -12.73 15.51
N ASP A 52 2.29 -11.63 16.09
CA ASP A 52 2.41 -10.35 15.38
C ASP A 52 3.33 -10.48 14.15
N LEU A 53 4.46 -11.18 14.28
CA LEU A 53 5.38 -11.42 13.16
C LEU A 53 4.72 -12.25 12.05
N GLN A 54 3.97 -13.30 12.40
CA GLN A 54 3.26 -14.13 11.43
C GLN A 54 2.17 -13.34 10.69
N LEU A 55 1.39 -12.54 11.42
CA LEU A 55 0.36 -11.68 10.82
C LEU A 55 0.99 -10.59 9.93
N ALA A 56 2.04 -9.94 10.39
CA ALA A 56 2.76 -8.94 9.61
C ALA A 56 3.34 -9.55 8.32
N SER A 57 3.97 -10.72 8.43
CA SER A 57 4.49 -11.46 7.27
C SER A 57 3.39 -11.79 6.27
N THR A 58 2.24 -12.26 6.74
CA THR A 58 1.08 -12.58 5.90
C THR A 58 0.58 -11.35 5.14
N TRP A 59 0.39 -10.21 5.82
CA TRP A 59 -0.12 -9.00 5.20
C TRP A 59 0.89 -8.33 4.26
N LEU A 60 2.16 -8.27 4.64
CA LEU A 60 3.22 -7.67 3.82
C LEU A 60 3.53 -8.53 2.59
N THR A 61 3.47 -9.86 2.71
CA THR A 61 3.57 -10.76 1.55
C THR A 61 2.39 -10.58 0.59
N LYS A 62 1.17 -10.43 1.12
CA LYS A 62 -0.01 -10.15 0.29
C LYS A 62 0.12 -8.80 -0.42
N PHE A 63 0.65 -7.78 0.27
CA PHE A 63 0.93 -6.48 -0.31
C PHE A 63 1.97 -6.56 -1.44
N SER A 64 3.12 -7.20 -1.20
CA SER A 64 4.17 -7.30 -2.22
C SER A 64 3.71 -8.08 -3.46
N SER A 65 2.98 -9.18 -3.25
CA SER A 65 2.47 -10.04 -4.34
C SER A 65 1.45 -9.32 -5.23
N ASN A 66 0.59 -8.50 -4.64
CA ASN A 66 -0.44 -7.76 -5.38
C ASN A 66 0.08 -6.46 -6.01
N PHE A 67 1.29 -6.03 -5.66
CA PHE A 67 1.87 -4.78 -6.14
C PHE A 67 1.95 -4.73 -7.67
N GLY A 68 2.40 -5.82 -8.30
CA GLY A 68 2.49 -5.92 -9.76
C GLY A 68 1.13 -5.96 -10.47
N VAL A 69 0.07 -6.43 -9.81
CA VAL A 69 -1.27 -6.48 -10.41
C VAL A 69 -1.95 -5.11 -10.31
N LEU A 70 -1.82 -4.45 -9.16
CA LEU A 70 -2.51 -3.18 -8.91
C LEU A 70 -1.76 -1.98 -9.52
N TYR A 71 -0.43 -1.95 -9.40
CA TYR A 71 0.41 -0.85 -9.86
C TYR A 71 1.21 -1.18 -11.12
N GLY A 72 1.22 -2.43 -11.56
CA GLY A 72 1.99 -2.86 -12.72
C GLY A 72 1.32 -2.54 -14.06
N ASP A 73 2.19 -2.12 -14.97
CA ASP A 73 2.06 -1.85 -16.40
C ASP A 73 0.74 -1.23 -16.93
N TYR A 74 0.69 0.11 -16.86
CA TYR A 74 -0.23 0.94 -17.65
C TYR A 74 -0.17 0.66 -19.17
N LYS A 75 0.89 0.02 -19.69
CA LYS A 75 1.00 -0.30 -21.12
C LYS A 75 0.00 -1.36 -21.59
N GLN A 76 -0.61 -2.13 -20.68
CA GLN A 76 -1.67 -3.09 -21.04
C GLN A 76 -2.96 -2.38 -21.46
N HIS A 77 -3.22 -1.18 -20.94
CA HIS A 77 -4.33 -0.34 -21.37
C HIS A 77 -4.03 0.41 -22.68
N LEU A 78 -2.75 0.69 -22.97
CA LEU A 78 -2.33 1.34 -24.23
C LEU A 78 -2.35 0.40 -25.44
N LYS A 79 -2.26 -0.93 -25.25
CA LYS A 79 -2.42 -1.91 -26.34
C LYS A 79 -3.86 -2.01 -26.89
N LYS A 80 -4.86 -1.49 -26.17
CA LYS A 80 -6.26 -1.43 -26.63
C LYS A 80 -6.58 -0.19 -27.47
N ALA A 81 -5.65 0.74 -27.62
CA ALA A 81 -5.79 1.94 -28.45
C ALA A 81 -5.08 1.81 -29.80
N LYS A 82 -5.06 0.60 -30.40
CA LYS A 82 -4.75 0.51 -31.83
C LYS A 82 -6.00 0.95 -32.59
N PRO A 83 -5.96 2.05 -33.37
CA PRO A 83 -7.13 2.47 -34.14
C PRO A 83 -7.47 1.34 -35.12
N THR A 84 -8.65 0.77 -34.94
CA THR A 84 -9.33 -0.02 -35.96
C THR A 84 -9.62 0.88 -37.15
N GLY A 85 -8.94 0.62 -38.26
CA GLY A 85 -9.37 0.96 -39.61
C GLY A 85 -9.37 2.46 -39.97
N CYS A 86 -8.49 2.82 -40.89
CA CYS A 86 -8.96 3.47 -42.10
C CYS A 86 -8.22 2.84 -43.29
N SER A 87 -8.98 2.64 -44.36
CA SER A 87 -8.65 1.96 -45.61
C SER A 87 -7.47 2.56 -46.36
#